data_AF-A0A921IA02-F1
#
_entry.id   AF-A0A921IA02-F1
#
_cell.length_a   1.000
_cell.length_b   1.000
_cell.length_c   1.000
_cell.angle_alpha   90.00
_cell.angle_beta   90.00
_cell.angle_gamma   90.00
#
_symmetry.space_group_name_H-M   'P 1'
#
loop_
_entity.id
_entity.type
_entity.pdbx_description
1 polymer ?
#
loop_
_entity_poly.entity_id
_entity_poly.type
_entity_poly.pdbx_seq_one_letter_code
_entity_poly.pdbx_strand_id
1 'polypeptide(L)'
;MNIYSLIPIVCIILSLGYWFYTKNKISQQVQTVDSTDFKAEFANATLYKNQFLISELPFLKKAMEQSPIDAFNYANTEHNMVDALKDGVKDKLKGMATLGTVRFTTVATPKYLVLSGDKLHLFDTDTDGEIDKHLIFEPTQLKNSRLAVYPLEGQIKAQAQARGKNVKAYKLSLQTDGKAIELILYSCLIFTDIPETPVDAKETVKAIVIANDFLKRLGDCYPNLKVALPIEES
;
A
#
# COMPACT_ATOMS: atom_id res chain seq x y z
N MET A 1 -32.95 -22.75 32.03
CA MET A 1 -32.40 -22.40 30.70
C MET A 1 -30.97 -22.91 30.65
N ASN A 2 -30.63 -23.76 29.68
CA ASN A 2 -29.32 -24.43 29.65
C ASN A 2 -28.21 -23.41 29.37
N ILE A 3 -27.10 -23.44 30.12
CA ILE A 3 -26.00 -22.47 29.94
C ILE A 3 -25.42 -22.53 28.52
N TYR A 4 -25.48 -23.71 27.89
CA TYR A 4 -25.08 -23.92 26.49
C TYR A 4 -25.97 -23.18 25.47
N SER A 5 -27.20 -22.80 25.83
CA SER A 5 -28.10 -21.99 24.99
C SER A 5 -27.78 -20.49 25.04
N LEU A 6 -27.05 -20.03 26.06
CA LEU A 6 -26.64 -18.63 26.23
C LEU A 6 -25.33 -18.29 25.50
N ILE A 7 -24.45 -19.27 25.34
CA ILE A 7 -23.16 -19.13 24.63
C ILE A 7 -23.32 -18.50 23.23
N PRO A 8 -24.19 -18.98 22.32
CA PRO A 8 -24.32 -18.39 20.98
C PRO A 8 -24.83 -16.95 21.02
N ILE A 9 -25.69 -16.60 21.98
CA ILE A 9 -26.23 -15.25 22.14
C ILE A 9 -25.12 -14.28 22.58
N VAL A 10 -24.28 -14.68 23.54
CA VAL A 10 -23.13 -13.88 23.98
C VAL A 10 -22.13 -13.69 22.84
N CYS A 11 -21.83 -14.75 22.06
CA CYS A 11 -20.97 -14.63 20.89
C CYS A 11 -21.50 -13.62 19.86
N ILE A 12 -22.80 -13.65 19.55
CA ILE A 12 -23.41 -12.68 18.61
C ILE A 12 -23.28 -11.24 19.13
N ILE A 13 -23.56 -11.00 20.41
CA ILE A 13 -23.46 -9.67 21.02
C ILE A 13 -22.01 -9.16 20.96
N LEU A 14 -21.03 -10.00 21.30
CA LEU A 14 -19.61 -9.64 21.23
C LEU A 14 -19.17 -9.34 19.78
N SER A 15 -19.58 -10.16 18.82
CA SER A 15 -19.27 -9.94 17.40
C SER A 15 -19.87 -8.64 16.87
N LEU A 16 -21.14 -8.34 17.20
CA LEU A 16 -21.80 -7.09 16.80
C LEU A 16 -21.15 -5.87 17.47
N GLY A 17 -20.82 -5.97 18.76
CA GLY A 17 -20.12 -4.90 19.49
C GLY A 17 -18.74 -4.61 18.91
N TYR A 18 -17.97 -5.65 18.59
CA TYR A 18 -16.67 -5.52 17.93
C TYR A 18 -16.80 -4.88 16.54
N TRP A 19 -17.76 -5.33 15.73
CA TRP A 19 -18.01 -4.77 14.40
C TRP A 19 -18.41 -3.29 14.43
N PHE A 20 -19.26 -2.89 15.39
CA PHE A 20 -19.63 -1.49 15.56
C PHE A 20 -18.42 -0.64 15.99
N TYR A 21 -17.62 -1.15 16.92
CA TYR A 21 -16.40 -0.48 17.37
C TYR A 21 -15.39 -0.26 16.23
N THR A 22 -15.09 -1.29 15.44
CA THR A 22 -14.17 -1.17 14.30
C THR A 22 -14.70 -0.22 13.24
N LYS A 23 -15.99 -0.31 12.91
CA LYS A 23 -16.65 0.60 11.96
C LYS A 23 -16.56 2.06 12.40
N ASN A 24 -16.82 2.34 13.68
CA ASN A 24 -16.72 3.69 14.22
C ASN A 24 -15.28 4.23 14.18
N LYS A 25 -14.29 3.40 14.55
CA LYS A 25 -12.87 3.77 14.48
C LYS A 25 -12.42 4.08 13.05
N ILE A 26 -12.79 3.24 12.08
CA ILE A 26 -12.49 3.49 10.66
C ILE A 26 -13.15 4.79 10.20
N SER A 27 -14.41 5.04 10.57
CA SER A 27 -15.10 6.28 10.22
C SER A 27 -14.38 7.52 10.78
N GLN A 28 -13.92 7.48 12.03
CA GLN A 28 -13.17 8.57 12.66
C GLN A 28 -11.80 8.79 12.01
N GLN A 29 -11.10 7.71 11.67
CA GLN A 29 -9.84 7.77 10.93
C GLN A 29 -10.05 8.44 9.56
N VAL A 30 -10.99 7.93 8.76
CA VAL A 30 -11.31 8.46 7.43
C VAL A 30 -11.72 9.93 7.53
N GLN A 31 -12.54 10.30 8.51
CA GLN A 31 -12.93 11.70 8.69
C GLN A 31 -11.73 12.59 9.01
N THR A 32 -10.85 12.17 9.93
CA THR A 32 -9.64 12.92 10.28
C THR A 32 -8.75 13.11 9.05
N VAL A 33 -8.48 12.03 8.32
CA VAL A 33 -7.64 12.04 7.12
C VAL A 33 -8.27 12.93 6.04
N ASP A 34 -9.55 12.76 5.74
CA ASP A 34 -10.25 13.54 4.69
C ASP A 34 -10.37 15.03 5.04
N SER A 35 -10.35 15.39 6.32
CA SER A 35 -10.38 16.80 6.78
C SER A 35 -8.99 17.44 6.87
N THR A 36 -7.93 16.68 6.61
CA THR A 36 -6.55 17.17 6.68
C THR A 36 -6.25 18.08 5.49
N ASP A 37 -5.61 19.22 5.76
CA ASP A 37 -5.04 20.07 4.71
C ASP A 37 -3.77 19.41 4.16
N PHE A 38 -3.94 18.59 3.13
CA PHE A 38 -2.83 17.88 2.51
C PHE A 38 -1.84 18.81 1.81
N LYS A 39 -2.27 19.99 1.37
CA LYS A 39 -1.37 20.98 0.76
C LYS A 39 -0.39 21.51 1.79
N ALA A 40 -0.86 21.80 3.02
CA ALA A 40 0.01 22.17 4.13
C ALA A 40 0.90 21.00 4.58
N GLU A 41 0.33 19.80 4.72
CA GLU A 41 1.08 18.61 5.14
C GLU A 41 2.17 18.19 4.14
N PHE A 42 1.98 18.47 2.85
CA PHE A 42 2.96 18.14 1.83
C PHE A 42 4.31 18.87 2.00
N ALA A 43 4.31 20.03 2.67
CA ALA A 43 5.55 20.72 3.05
C ALA A 43 6.45 19.86 3.96
N ASN A 44 5.87 18.87 4.66
CA ASN A 44 6.58 17.95 5.54
C ASN A 44 7.05 16.66 4.84
N ALA A 45 6.88 16.51 3.52
CA ALA A 45 7.18 15.27 2.80
C ALA A 45 8.59 14.74 3.06
N THR A 46 9.61 15.60 2.99
CA THR A 46 11.00 15.23 3.28
C THR A 46 11.19 14.76 4.72
N LEU A 47 10.54 15.42 5.68
CA LEU A 47 10.60 15.05 7.10
C LEU A 47 9.98 13.66 7.31
N TYR A 48 8.77 13.43 6.78
CA TYR A 48 8.06 12.16 6.92
C TYR A 48 8.79 11.01 6.24
N LYS A 49 9.30 11.23 5.02
CA LYS A 49 10.16 10.28 4.32
C LYS A 49 11.36 9.88 5.17
N ASN A 50 12.08 10.87 5.72
CA ASN A 50 13.29 10.60 6.51
C ASN A 50 12.98 9.85 7.80
N GLN A 51 11.86 10.17 8.47
CA GLN A 51 11.39 9.43 9.64
C GLN A 51 11.14 7.95 9.29
N PHE A 52 10.39 7.69 8.21
CA PHE A 52 10.10 6.32 7.75
C PHE A 52 11.35 5.53 7.39
N LEU A 53 12.32 6.15 6.70
CA LEU A 53 13.58 5.48 6.34
C LEU A 53 14.49 5.21 7.54
N ILE A 54 14.28 5.89 8.67
CA ILE A 54 15.04 5.65 9.91
C ILE A 54 14.35 4.56 10.75
N SER A 55 13.02 4.65 10.91
CA SER A 55 12.29 3.75 11.81
C SER A 55 11.87 2.45 11.14
N GLU A 56 11.26 2.51 9.96
CA GLU A 56 10.61 1.37 9.31
C GLU A 56 11.46 0.73 8.22
N LEU A 57 12.24 1.53 7.48
CA LEU A 57 12.96 1.09 6.28
C LEU A 57 14.48 1.33 6.33
N PRO A 58 15.20 1.03 7.44
CA PRO A 58 16.64 1.26 7.52
C PRO A 58 17.42 0.41 6.51
N PHE A 59 16.89 -0.75 6.11
CA PHE A 59 17.49 -1.61 5.10
C PHE A 59 17.54 -0.95 3.71
N LEU A 60 16.57 -0.09 3.35
CA LEU A 60 16.62 0.65 2.08
C LEU A 60 17.78 1.63 2.04
N LYS A 61 18.08 2.29 3.17
CA LYS A 61 19.28 3.15 3.26
C LYS A 61 20.56 2.35 3.07
N LYS A 62 20.63 1.16 3.66
CA LYS A 62 21.77 0.25 3.50
C LYS A 62 21.92 -0.20 2.03
N ALA A 63 20.81 -0.55 1.38
CA ALA A 63 20.78 -1.02 0.00
C ALA A 63 21.10 0.07 -1.03
N MET A 64 20.76 1.32 -0.73
CA MET A 64 21.09 2.47 -1.58
C MET A 64 22.53 2.97 -1.41
N GLU A 65 23.26 2.47 -0.41
CA GLU A 65 24.62 2.86 -0.08
C GLU A 65 24.78 4.40 0.05
N GLN A 66 25.47 5.03 -0.91
CA GLN A 66 25.68 6.48 -0.97
C GLN A 66 24.70 7.20 -1.90
N SER A 67 23.82 6.46 -2.59
CA SER A 67 22.83 7.05 -3.49
C SER A 67 21.70 7.70 -2.69
N PRO A 68 21.27 8.93 -3.04
CA PRO A 68 20.19 9.60 -2.34
C PRO A 68 18.86 8.86 -2.49
N ILE A 69 18.02 8.92 -1.47
CA ILE A 69 16.62 8.49 -1.56
C ILE A 69 15.78 9.76 -1.68
N ASP A 70 15.43 10.16 -2.90
CA ASP A 70 14.67 11.39 -3.14
C ASP A 70 13.22 11.21 -2.76
N ALA A 71 12.63 10.07 -3.15
CA ALA A 71 11.31 9.62 -2.70
C ALA A 71 11.20 8.10 -2.83
N PHE A 72 10.19 7.52 -2.18
CA PHE A 72 9.91 6.08 -2.29
C PHE A 72 8.42 5.78 -2.22
N ASN A 73 8.02 4.61 -2.73
CA ASN A 73 6.68 4.06 -2.59
C ASN A 73 6.73 2.52 -2.52
N TYR A 74 5.65 1.92 -2.06
CA TYR A 74 5.43 0.48 -2.14
C TYR A 74 4.72 0.13 -3.43
N ALA A 75 5.04 -1.06 -3.94
CA ALA A 75 4.44 -1.65 -5.10
C ALA A 75 4.12 -3.12 -4.85
N ASN A 76 3.09 -3.59 -5.54
CA ASN A 76 2.66 -4.99 -5.53
C ASN A 76 2.67 -5.49 -6.98
N THR A 77 2.95 -6.78 -7.21
CA THR A 77 2.71 -7.35 -8.55
C THR A 77 1.22 -7.41 -8.82
N GLU A 78 0.84 -7.30 -10.10
CA GLU A 78 -0.56 -7.48 -10.53
C GLU A 78 -1.11 -8.87 -10.16
N HIS A 79 -0.28 -9.92 -10.20
CA HIS A 79 -0.68 -11.28 -9.87
C HIS A 79 -1.12 -11.41 -8.39
N ASN A 80 -0.43 -10.73 -7.47
CA ASN A 80 -0.74 -10.77 -6.05
C ASN A 80 -2.11 -10.16 -5.70
N MET A 81 -2.62 -9.20 -6.49
CA MET A 81 -3.95 -8.62 -6.27
C MET A 81 -5.08 -9.58 -6.66
N VAL A 82 -4.94 -10.26 -7.80
CA VAL A 82 -5.95 -11.22 -8.29
C VAL A 82 -6.02 -12.45 -7.39
N ASP A 83 -4.87 -12.91 -6.88
CA ASP A 83 -4.83 -14.05 -5.98
C ASP A 83 -5.22 -13.66 -4.55
N ALA A 84 -4.88 -12.47 -4.04
CA ALA A 84 -5.41 -11.98 -2.76
C ALA A 84 -6.94 -11.83 -2.77
N LEU A 85 -7.53 -11.45 -3.90
CA LEU A 85 -8.99 -11.43 -4.08
C LEU A 85 -9.61 -12.84 -4.06
N LYS A 86 -8.96 -13.82 -4.70
CA LYS A 86 -9.42 -15.21 -4.72
C LYS A 86 -9.24 -15.87 -3.35
N ASP A 87 -8.09 -15.68 -2.73
CA ASP A 87 -7.74 -16.27 -1.45
C ASP A 87 -8.47 -15.58 -0.29
N GLY A 88 -8.72 -14.27 -0.32
CA GLY A 88 -9.54 -13.59 0.70
C GLY A 88 -10.98 -14.10 0.77
N VAL A 89 -11.57 -14.50 -0.37
CA VAL A 89 -12.90 -15.16 -0.41
C VAL A 89 -12.79 -16.63 0.03
N LYS A 90 -11.74 -17.33 -0.40
CA LYS A 90 -11.51 -18.74 -0.10
C LYS A 90 -11.14 -18.97 1.37
N ASP A 91 -10.40 -18.07 1.99
CA ASP A 91 -9.96 -18.14 3.39
C ASP A 91 -11.07 -17.71 4.36
N LYS A 92 -11.99 -16.82 3.97
CA LYS A 92 -13.23 -16.62 4.74
C LYS A 92 -14.15 -17.84 4.66
N LEU A 93 -14.20 -18.54 3.52
CA LEU A 93 -14.94 -19.81 3.39
C LEU A 93 -14.27 -20.97 4.15
N LYS A 94 -12.94 -21.10 4.06
CA LYS A 94 -12.15 -22.12 4.78
C LYS A 94 -12.08 -21.85 6.27
N GLY A 95 -12.07 -20.58 6.70
CA GLY A 95 -12.14 -20.19 8.11
C GLY A 95 -13.43 -20.64 8.79
N MET A 96 -14.51 -20.88 8.03
CA MET A 96 -15.73 -21.53 8.53
C MET A 96 -15.67 -23.07 8.48
N ALA A 97 -14.74 -23.68 7.74
CA ALA A 97 -14.75 -25.11 7.43
C ALA A 97 -13.56 -25.92 7.96
N THR A 98 -12.44 -25.29 8.36
CA THR A 98 -11.23 -26.03 8.76
C THR A 98 -10.60 -25.48 10.04
N LEU A 99 -11.19 -25.83 11.19
CA LEU A 99 -10.44 -26.05 12.43
C LEU A 99 -9.49 -27.23 12.21
N GLY A 100 -8.36 -27.00 11.54
CA GLY A 100 -7.33 -28.02 11.33
C GLY A 100 -6.74 -28.04 9.93
N THR A 101 -5.47 -27.68 9.88
CA THR A 101 -4.44 -28.19 8.96
C THR A 101 -4.33 -27.56 7.55
N VAL A 102 -3.10 -27.06 7.32
CA VAL A 102 -2.40 -26.69 6.07
C VAL A 102 -2.72 -25.31 5.47
N ARG A 103 -1.86 -24.35 5.81
CA ARG A 103 -1.72 -23.04 5.14
C ARG A 103 -1.08 -23.25 3.76
N PHE A 104 -1.80 -22.90 2.70
CA PHE A 104 -1.22 -22.63 1.39
C PHE A 104 -1.26 -21.11 1.23
N THR A 105 -0.16 -20.43 1.51
CA THR A 105 -0.01 -18.99 1.26
C THR A 105 1.25 -18.81 0.43
N THR A 106 1.09 -18.49 -0.85
CA THR A 106 2.17 -17.85 -1.61
C THR A 106 2.42 -16.52 -0.91
N VAL A 107 3.55 -16.38 -0.20
CA VAL A 107 3.85 -15.17 0.55
C VAL A 107 4.10 -14.05 -0.46
N ALA A 108 3.16 -13.11 -0.58
CA ALA A 108 3.39 -11.89 -1.33
C ALA A 108 4.49 -11.11 -0.60
N THR A 109 5.56 -10.74 -1.31
CA THR A 109 6.70 -10.00 -0.75
C THR A 109 6.67 -8.54 -1.18
N PRO A 110 7.10 -7.60 -0.30
CA PRO A 110 7.07 -6.19 -0.61
C PRO A 110 8.04 -5.81 -1.71
N LYS A 111 7.55 -4.97 -2.63
CA LYS A 111 8.40 -4.28 -3.59
C LYS A 111 8.51 -2.82 -3.23
N TYR A 112 9.75 -2.34 -3.17
CA TYR A 112 10.05 -0.96 -2.84
C TYR A 112 10.54 -0.25 -4.08
N LEU A 113 9.83 0.81 -4.45
CA LEU A 113 10.23 1.74 -5.50
C LEU A 113 10.94 2.92 -4.85
N VAL A 114 12.15 3.22 -5.31
CA VAL A 114 12.97 4.33 -4.80
C VAL A 114 13.44 5.19 -5.96
N LEU A 115 13.08 6.46 -5.95
CA LEU A 115 13.59 7.45 -6.90
C LEU A 115 14.90 8.04 -6.35
N SER A 116 15.95 8.02 -7.18
CA SER A 116 17.28 8.54 -6.86
C SER A 116 17.84 9.27 -8.08
N GLY A 117 17.82 10.60 -8.05
CA GLY A 117 18.10 11.44 -9.20
C GLY A 117 17.09 11.20 -10.32
N ASP A 118 17.59 10.79 -11.48
CA ASP A 118 16.78 10.40 -12.63
C ASP A 118 16.55 8.89 -12.71
N LYS A 119 17.04 8.08 -11.77
CA LYS A 119 16.88 6.62 -11.81
C LYS A 119 15.79 6.14 -10.86
N LEU A 120 15.13 5.07 -11.26
CA LEU A 120 14.16 4.37 -10.41
C LEU A 120 14.72 3.01 -10.02
N HIS A 121 14.84 2.77 -8.72
CA HIS A 121 15.29 1.52 -8.14
C HIS A 121 14.06 0.72 -7.72
N LEU A 122 14.03 -0.56 -8.08
CA LEU A 122 13.04 -1.53 -7.64
C LEU A 122 13.76 -2.59 -6.81
N PHE A 123 13.45 -2.63 -5.53
CA PHE A 123 13.88 -3.68 -4.62
C PHE A 123 12.76 -4.68 -4.45
N ASP A 124 13.05 -5.93 -4.78
CA ASP A 124 12.22 -7.09 -4.48
C ASP A 124 12.76 -7.77 -3.24
N THR A 125 11.87 -8.15 -2.33
CA THR A 125 12.25 -8.88 -1.12
C THR A 125 11.82 -10.33 -1.18
N ASP A 126 12.54 -11.19 -0.47
CA ASP A 126 12.15 -12.59 -0.27
C ASP A 126 11.16 -12.72 0.90
N THR A 127 10.81 -13.98 1.23
CA THR A 127 9.89 -14.30 2.32
C THR A 127 10.44 -13.99 3.71
N ASP A 128 11.75 -13.82 3.83
CA ASP A 128 12.43 -13.44 5.07
C ASP A 128 12.55 -11.92 5.21
N GLY A 129 12.10 -11.16 4.19
CA GLY A 129 12.12 -9.70 4.15
C GLY A 129 13.47 -9.13 3.72
N GLU A 130 14.41 -9.98 3.30
CA GLU A 130 15.71 -9.56 2.77
C GLU A 130 15.57 -9.18 1.30
N ILE A 131 16.45 -8.30 0.81
CA ILE A 131 16.44 -7.89 -0.61
C ILE A 131 16.98 -9.05 -1.44
N ASP A 132 16.10 -9.68 -2.22
CA ASP A 132 16.44 -10.74 -3.16
C ASP A 132 16.92 -10.17 -4.50
N LYS A 133 16.24 -9.10 -4.97
CA LYS A 133 16.52 -8.52 -6.28
C LYS A 133 16.54 -7.01 -6.25
N HIS A 134 17.55 -6.42 -6.88
CA HIS A 134 17.65 -4.98 -7.10
C HIS A 134 17.74 -4.70 -8.59
N LEU A 135 16.71 -4.04 -9.12
CA LEU A 135 16.65 -3.57 -10.50
C LEU A 135 16.76 -2.05 -10.55
N ILE A 136 17.51 -1.55 -11.51
CA ILE A 136 17.67 -0.10 -11.74
C ILE A 136 17.12 0.20 -13.13
N PHE A 137 16.15 1.10 -13.20
CA PHE A 137 15.56 1.58 -14.43
C PHE A 137 16.22 2.91 -14.82
N GLU A 138 16.88 2.89 -15.97
CA GLU A 138 17.56 4.04 -16.54
C GLU A 138 16.55 4.99 -17.23
N PRO A 139 16.92 6.27 -17.46
CA PRO A 139 16.01 7.25 -18.04
C PRO A 139 15.38 6.85 -19.38
N THR A 140 16.10 6.09 -20.21
CA THR A 140 15.58 5.57 -21.49
C THR A 140 14.44 4.58 -21.29
N GLN A 141 14.49 3.73 -20.26
CA GLN A 141 13.43 2.79 -19.91
C GLN A 141 12.23 3.53 -19.32
N LEU A 142 12.47 4.52 -18.44
CA LEU A 142 11.42 5.30 -17.79
C LEU A 142 10.64 6.18 -18.77
N LYS A 143 11.30 6.75 -19.79
CA LYS A 143 10.63 7.50 -20.88
C LYS A 143 9.67 6.65 -21.71
N ASN A 144 9.89 5.34 -21.78
CA ASN A 144 9.04 4.39 -22.50
C ASN A 144 8.05 3.65 -21.58
N SER A 145 8.15 3.88 -20.27
CA SER A 145 7.26 3.30 -19.25
C SER A 145 5.92 4.06 -19.22
N ARG A 146 4.93 3.48 -18.54
CA ARG A 146 3.60 4.07 -18.43
C ARG A 146 3.08 4.00 -17.00
N LEU A 147 2.41 5.06 -16.57
CA LEU A 147 1.60 5.07 -15.36
C LEU A 147 0.14 5.34 -15.73
N ALA A 148 -0.78 4.51 -15.26
CA ALA A 148 -2.21 4.67 -15.52
C ALA A 148 -3.02 4.46 -14.24
N VAL A 149 -4.19 5.11 -14.14
CA VAL A 149 -5.11 4.87 -13.02
C VAL A 149 -5.57 3.41 -13.06
N TYR A 150 -5.47 2.74 -11.91
CA TYR A 150 -5.94 1.37 -11.73
C TYR A 150 -7.29 1.39 -10.99
N PRO A 151 -8.36 0.81 -11.55
CA PRO A 151 -9.66 0.81 -10.92
C PRO A 151 -9.65 -0.08 -9.66
N LEU A 152 -10.06 0.50 -8.53
CA LEU A 152 -10.25 -0.24 -7.29
C LEU A 152 -11.69 -0.77 -7.21
N GLU A 153 -11.82 -2.08 -6.99
CA GLU A 153 -13.12 -2.77 -6.90
C GLU A 153 -13.21 -3.64 -5.63
N GLY A 154 -14.44 -3.98 -5.26
CA GLY A 154 -14.73 -4.91 -4.17
C GLY A 154 -14.09 -4.56 -2.83
N GLN A 155 -13.50 -5.57 -2.18
CA GLN A 155 -12.88 -5.42 -0.86
C GLN A 155 -11.64 -4.52 -0.88
N ILE A 156 -10.84 -4.55 -1.97
CA ILE A 156 -9.65 -3.71 -2.10
C ILE A 156 -10.05 -2.23 -2.09
N LYS A 157 -11.13 -1.87 -2.79
CA LYS A 157 -11.69 -0.50 -2.75
C LYS A 157 -12.06 -0.10 -1.33
N ALA A 158 -12.81 -0.95 -0.63
CA ALA A 158 -13.25 -0.66 0.74
C ALA A 158 -12.06 -0.49 1.70
N GLN A 159 -11.03 -1.31 1.57
CA GLN A 159 -9.82 -1.23 2.39
C GLN A 159 -8.97 0.00 2.06
N ALA A 160 -8.81 0.37 0.80
CA ALA A 160 -8.14 1.61 0.41
C ALA A 160 -8.90 2.84 0.94
N GLN A 161 -10.23 2.83 0.83
CA GLN A 161 -11.09 3.91 1.34
C GLN A 161 -11.07 4.01 2.87
N ALA A 162 -10.78 2.93 3.60
CA ALA A 162 -10.57 2.97 5.04
C ALA A 162 -9.32 3.78 5.44
N ARG A 163 -8.40 4.05 4.49
CA ARG A 163 -7.25 4.95 4.67
C ARG A 163 -7.53 6.39 4.28
N GLY A 164 -8.63 6.67 3.59
CA GLY A 164 -9.00 7.99 3.11
C GLY A 164 -9.80 7.86 1.81
N LYS A 165 -10.81 8.70 1.62
CA LYS A 165 -11.73 8.57 0.47
C LYS A 165 -11.05 8.79 -0.87
N ASN A 166 -9.96 9.57 -0.87
CA ASN A 166 -9.25 9.98 -2.08
C ASN A 166 -8.02 9.11 -2.39
N VAL A 167 -7.83 7.98 -1.69
CA VAL A 167 -6.74 7.05 -2.01
C VAL A 167 -7.01 6.41 -3.38
N LYS A 168 -6.10 6.67 -4.34
CA LYS A 168 -6.12 6.14 -5.70
C LYS A 168 -5.05 5.05 -5.86
N ALA A 169 -5.26 4.15 -6.80
CA ALA A 169 -4.26 3.17 -7.22
C ALA A 169 -3.84 3.44 -8.66
N TYR A 170 -2.61 3.05 -8.98
CA TYR A 170 -2.01 3.21 -10.29
C TYR A 170 -1.30 1.94 -10.71
N LYS A 171 -1.41 1.61 -11.99
CA LYS A 171 -0.65 0.56 -12.66
C LYS A 171 0.57 1.19 -13.33
N LEU A 172 1.75 0.84 -12.85
CA LEU A 172 3.04 1.23 -13.38
C LEU A 172 3.58 0.08 -14.22
N SER A 173 3.70 0.31 -15.52
CA SER A 173 4.28 -0.60 -16.50
C SER A 173 5.71 -0.14 -16.80
N LEU A 174 6.69 -0.79 -16.17
CA LEU A 174 8.11 -0.47 -16.34
C LEU A 174 8.70 -1.23 -17.51
N GLN A 175 9.26 -0.53 -18.48
CA GLN A 175 9.87 -1.17 -19.64
C GLN A 175 11.17 -1.88 -19.28
N THR A 176 11.35 -3.06 -19.89
CA THR A 176 12.59 -3.81 -19.90
C THR A 176 12.89 -4.23 -21.33
N ASP A 177 14.06 -4.82 -21.59
CA ASP A 177 14.40 -5.36 -22.92
C ASP A 177 13.49 -6.53 -23.33
N GLY A 178 12.77 -7.11 -22.36
CA GLY A 178 11.80 -8.19 -22.57
C GLY A 178 10.37 -7.75 -22.29
N LYS A 179 9.71 -8.43 -21.34
CA LYS A 179 8.35 -8.10 -20.93
C LYS A 179 8.37 -6.96 -19.90
N ALA A 180 7.46 -6.00 -20.05
CA ALA A 180 7.27 -4.95 -19.06
C ALA A 180 6.95 -5.55 -17.67
N ILE A 181 7.50 -4.93 -16.63
CA ILE A 181 7.21 -5.27 -15.24
C ILE A 181 5.98 -4.45 -14.83
N GLU A 182 4.91 -5.16 -14.46
CA GLU A 182 3.62 -4.56 -14.09
C GLU A 182 3.48 -4.50 -12.56
N LEU A 183 3.37 -3.28 -12.04
CA LEU A 183 3.29 -2.98 -10.63
C LEU A 183 2.03 -2.18 -10.30
N ILE A 184 1.41 -2.47 -9.16
CA ILE A 184 0.33 -1.67 -8.59
C ILE A 184 0.86 -0.92 -7.38
N LEU A 185 0.77 0.40 -7.42
CA LEU A 185 1.12 1.30 -6.33
C LEU A 185 -0.07 2.18 -5.96
N TYR A 186 -0.07 2.70 -4.75
CA TYR A 186 -1.15 3.51 -4.21
C TYR A 186 -0.68 4.94 -3.95
N SER A 187 -1.62 5.89 -3.87
CA SER A 187 -1.38 7.24 -3.34
C SER A 187 -1.30 7.27 -1.81
N CYS A 188 -0.94 6.15 -1.20
CA CYS A 188 -0.71 5.91 0.23
C CYS A 188 0.25 4.72 0.32
N LEU A 189 1.22 4.73 1.23
CA LEU A 189 2.11 3.58 1.42
C LEU A 189 1.30 2.36 1.89
N ILE A 190 1.00 1.44 0.96
CA ILE A 190 0.22 0.23 1.19
C ILE A 190 0.96 -0.95 0.57
N PHE A 191 1.35 -1.89 1.43
CA PHE A 191 1.84 -3.20 1.04
C PHE A 191 0.74 -4.25 1.31
N THR A 192 0.66 -5.31 0.50
CA THR A 192 -0.45 -6.30 0.47
C THR A 192 -0.86 -6.86 1.85
N ASP A 193 -2.16 -7.14 1.97
CA ASP A 193 -2.97 -7.26 3.20
C ASP A 193 -3.02 -5.97 4.03
N ILE A 194 -3.88 -5.05 3.57
CA ILE A 194 -4.28 -3.89 4.38
C ILE A 194 -4.88 -4.46 5.67
N PRO A 195 -4.27 -4.22 6.85
CA PRO A 195 -4.80 -4.78 8.08
C PRO A 195 -6.26 -4.36 8.22
N GLU A 196 -7.14 -5.32 8.58
CA GLU A 196 -8.56 -5.04 8.88
C GLU A 196 -8.69 -4.05 10.05
N THR A 197 -7.61 -3.83 10.82
CA THR A 197 -7.56 -2.89 11.92
C THR A 197 -7.32 -1.44 11.45
N PRO A 198 -8.06 -0.48 12.05
CA PRO A 198 -7.83 0.92 11.78
C PRO A 198 -6.40 1.32 12.17
N VAL A 199 -5.73 2.01 11.26
CA VAL A 199 -4.38 2.54 11.47
C VAL A 199 -4.50 3.95 12.01
N ASP A 200 -3.51 4.38 12.77
CA ASP A 200 -3.48 5.74 13.27
C ASP A 200 -3.64 6.76 12.13
N ALA A 201 -4.51 7.76 12.33
CA ALA A 201 -4.84 8.74 11.30
C ALA A 201 -3.62 9.60 10.92
N LYS A 202 -2.76 9.94 11.89
CA LYS A 202 -1.55 10.72 11.65
C LYS A 202 -0.52 9.91 10.85
N GLU A 203 -0.33 8.64 11.19
CA GLU A 203 0.52 7.75 10.38
C GLU A 203 -0.04 7.55 8.97
N THR A 204 -1.37 7.50 8.83
CA THR A 204 -2.02 7.42 7.51
C THR A 204 -1.79 8.70 6.68
N VAL A 205 -1.89 9.89 7.29
CA VAL A 205 -1.56 11.16 6.63
C VAL A 205 -0.11 11.17 6.14
N LYS A 206 0.85 10.76 6.98
CA LYS A 206 2.26 10.65 6.57
C LYS A 206 2.45 9.70 5.40
N ALA A 207 1.82 8.52 5.45
CA ALA A 207 1.88 7.53 4.38
C ALA A 207 1.29 8.05 3.05
N ILE A 208 0.21 8.84 3.11
CA ILE A 208 -0.36 9.52 1.93
C ILE A 208 0.63 10.55 1.39
N VAL A 209 1.18 11.42 2.25
CA VAL A 209 2.13 12.47 1.83
C VAL A 209 3.36 11.86 1.15
N ILE A 210 3.98 10.83 1.74
CA ILE A 210 5.17 10.18 1.18
C ILE A 210 4.87 9.58 -0.19
N ALA A 211 3.78 8.81 -0.31
CA ALA A 211 3.41 8.17 -1.57
C ALA A 211 3.09 9.18 -2.67
N ASN A 212 2.44 10.30 -2.34
CA ASN A 212 2.16 11.36 -3.29
C ASN A 212 3.42 12.16 -3.66
N ASP A 213 4.37 12.37 -2.75
CA ASP A 213 5.66 12.99 -3.08
C ASP A 213 6.46 12.16 -4.07
N PHE A 214 6.43 10.83 -3.92
CA PHE A 214 6.98 9.93 -4.93
C PHE A 214 6.30 10.08 -6.29
N LEU A 215 4.96 10.02 -6.34
CA LEU A 215 4.21 10.15 -7.60
C LEU A 215 4.45 11.51 -8.27
N LYS A 216 4.53 12.58 -7.47
CA LYS A 216 4.81 13.93 -7.93
C LYS A 216 6.19 14.00 -8.58
N ARG A 217 7.24 13.60 -7.84
CA ARG A 217 8.63 13.67 -8.33
C ARG A 217 8.86 12.78 -9.54
N LEU A 218 8.27 11.58 -9.55
CA LEU A 218 8.32 10.70 -10.70
C LEU A 218 7.72 11.36 -11.95
N GLY A 219 6.55 12.00 -11.81
CA GLY A 219 5.90 12.73 -12.91
C GLY A 219 6.61 14.01 -13.32
N ASP A 220 7.27 14.71 -12.39
CA ASP A 220 8.09 15.89 -12.67
C ASP A 220 9.35 15.51 -13.47
N CYS A 221 9.99 14.38 -13.14
CA CYS A 221 11.14 13.84 -13.87
C CYS A 221 10.73 13.21 -15.22
N TYR A 222 9.57 12.55 -15.26
CA TYR A 222 9.08 11.79 -16.41
C TYR A 222 7.62 12.13 -16.72
N PRO A 223 7.36 13.09 -17.64
CA PRO A 223 6.00 13.54 -17.94
C PRO A 223 5.03 12.43 -18.40
N ASN A 224 5.53 11.36 -19.02
CA ASN A 224 4.75 10.17 -19.39
C ASN A 224 4.28 9.32 -18.20
N LEU A 225 4.85 9.57 -17.01
CA LEU A 225 4.49 8.94 -15.73
C LEU A 225 3.73 9.89 -14.81
N LYS A 226 3.34 11.09 -15.29
CA LYS A 226 2.59 12.05 -14.49
C LYS A 226 1.13 11.61 -14.32
N VAL A 227 0.62 11.77 -13.10
CA VAL A 227 -0.78 11.50 -12.74
C VAL A 227 -1.37 12.66 -11.96
N ALA A 228 -2.69 12.79 -11.98
CA ALA A 228 -3.40 13.69 -11.08
C ALA A 228 -3.26 13.18 -9.65
N LEU A 229 -2.73 14.03 -8.77
CA LEU A 229 -2.51 13.70 -7.37
C LEU A 229 -3.77 14.06 -6.56
N PRO A 230 -4.30 13.13 -5.75
CA PRO A 230 -5.43 13.40 -4.86
C PRO A 230 -5.26 14.61 -3.93
N ILE A 231 -4.01 14.97 -3.60
CA ILE A 231 -3.66 16.08 -2.71
C ILE A 231 -3.67 17.45 -3.40
N GLU A 232 -3.77 17.50 -4.73
CA GLU A 232 -3.93 18.76 -5.48
C GLU A 232 -5.43 19.15 -5.63
N GLU A 233 -6.34 18.22 -5.35
CA GLU A 233 -7.79 18.38 -5.43
C GLU A 233 -8.42 18.84 -4.10
N SER A 234 -7.65 18.89 -3.00
CA SER A 234 -8.08 19.22 -1.63
C SER A 234 -7.82 20.66 -1.23
#